data_AF-A0A413VQI7-F1
#
_entry.id   AF-A0A413VQI7-F1
#
_cell.length_a   1.000
_cell.length_b   1.000
_cell.length_c   1.000
_cell.angle_alpha   90.00
_cell.angle_beta   90.00
_cell.angle_gamma   90.00
#
_symmetry.space_group_name_H-M   'P 1'
#
loop_
_entity.id
_entity.type
_entity.pdbx_description
1 polymer ?
#
loop_
_entity_poly.entity_id
_entity_poly.type
_entity_poly.pdbx_seq_one_letter_code
_entity_poly.pdbx_strand_id
1 'polypeptide(L)'
;MIYRKRKGNQKCDLERTLNKLYRCRDMEITNLWQRSIFLAVFLTLTLSGYGILISNLFSNNVFIELNYKILHGAAFAIGLLGFTLSVIWVLMAKGSKAWYEVYAKAISDFEEEFKHELGIPQIYLMGKVDFLDKDMEKKDDDGFYCNKKISNIDSGAYSVSKLNILIGWVFLITWSVVIILHLSAFMALLLESWSCFYLSICQNNYVLYIISASLAGLFFTFISLFITVRLKTLSASNYLMDFDYRKENREKYEQLTKIIK
;
A
#
# COMPACT_ATOMS: atom_id res chain seq x y z
N MET A 1 48.34 0.34 27.13
CA MET A 1 47.35 1.44 27.20
C MET A 1 46.77 1.82 25.83
N ILE A 2 47.58 1.95 24.77
CA ILE A 2 47.16 2.31 23.40
C ILE A 2 46.17 1.32 22.77
N TYR A 3 46.38 0.01 22.93
CA TYR A 3 45.50 -1.04 22.40
C TYR A 3 44.08 -1.00 22.99
N ARG A 4 43.95 -0.75 24.31
CA ARG A 4 42.66 -0.63 25.00
C ARG A 4 41.88 0.60 24.55
N LYS A 5 42.58 1.71 24.27
CA LYS A 5 41.99 2.93 23.70
C LYS A 5 41.48 2.72 22.27
N ARG A 6 42.21 1.96 21.45
CA ARG A 6 41.80 1.62 20.06
C ARG A 6 40.54 0.74 20.02
N LYS A 7 40.48 -0.28 20.89
CA LYS A 7 39.31 -1.17 21.01
C LYS A 7 38.07 -0.44 21.53
N GLY A 8 38.24 0.49 22.47
CA GLY A 8 37.17 1.36 22.96
C GLY A 8 36.60 2.28 21.87
N ASN A 9 37.46 2.89 21.06
CA ASN A 9 37.03 3.72 19.92
C ASN A 9 36.27 2.90 18.87
N GLN A 10 36.76 1.70 18.52
CA GLN A 10 36.08 0.82 17.57
C GLN A 10 34.68 0.42 18.03
N LYS A 11 34.52 0.06 19.31
CA LYS A 11 33.19 -0.25 19.87
C LYS A 11 32.24 0.95 19.77
N CYS A 12 32.73 2.14 20.13
CA CYS A 12 31.95 3.38 20.05
C CYS A 12 31.49 3.67 18.60
N ASP A 13 32.35 3.42 17.60
CA ASP A 13 32.01 3.61 16.19
C ASP A 13 30.96 2.59 15.69
N LEU A 14 31.03 1.35 16.16
CA LEU A 14 30.04 0.30 15.87
C LEU A 14 28.68 0.64 16.48
N GLU A 15 28.64 1.00 17.77
CA GLU A 15 27.40 1.44 18.45
C GLU A 15 26.78 2.65 17.75
N ARG A 16 27.61 3.62 17.33
CA ARG A 16 27.15 4.78 16.58
C ARG A 16 26.54 4.39 15.22
N THR A 17 27.11 3.40 14.55
CA THR A 17 26.61 2.91 13.26
C THR A 17 25.29 2.17 13.43
N LEU A 18 25.18 1.28 14.43
CA LEU A 18 23.95 0.59 14.77
C LEU A 18 22.83 1.57 15.13
N ASN A 19 23.11 2.57 15.96
CA ASN A 19 22.15 3.61 16.32
C ASN A 19 21.66 4.41 15.10
N LYS A 20 22.53 4.67 14.12
CA LYS A 20 22.11 5.31 12.86
C LYS A 20 21.15 4.42 12.06
N LEU A 21 21.40 3.12 11.99
CA LEU A 21 20.52 2.17 11.29
C LEU A 21 19.13 2.11 11.95
N TYR A 22 19.08 1.99 13.27
CA TYR A 22 17.83 2.08 14.04
C TYR A 22 17.09 3.40 13.79
N ARG A 23 17.81 4.53 13.83
CA ARG A 23 17.22 5.84 13.54
C ARG A 23 16.66 5.92 12.12
N CYS A 24 17.32 5.36 11.13
CA CYS A 24 16.81 5.32 9.75
C CYS A 24 15.52 4.49 9.65
N ARG A 25 15.47 3.32 10.30
CA ARG A 25 14.28 2.47 10.36
C ARG A 25 13.10 3.21 11.01
N ASP A 26 13.32 3.83 12.16
CA ASP A 26 12.27 4.51 12.93
C ASP A 26 11.78 5.78 12.19
N MET A 27 12.69 6.48 11.51
CA MET A 27 12.35 7.59 10.61
C MET A 27 11.46 7.12 9.47
N GLU A 28 11.72 5.97 8.86
CA GLU A 28 10.89 5.45 7.77
C GLU A 28 9.47 5.08 8.26
N ILE A 29 9.36 4.47 9.45
CA ILE A 29 8.05 4.17 10.06
C ILE A 29 7.27 5.47 10.35
N THR A 30 7.94 6.47 10.93
CA THR A 30 7.31 7.75 11.27
C THR A 30 6.88 8.49 10.00
N ASN A 31 7.74 8.52 8.98
CA ASN A 31 7.43 9.12 7.68
C ASN A 31 6.27 8.40 6.98
N LEU A 32 6.20 7.07 7.04
CA LEU A 32 5.07 6.29 6.51
C LEU A 32 3.75 6.75 7.16
N TRP A 33 3.74 6.92 8.48
CA TRP A 33 2.55 7.40 9.19
C TRP A 33 2.19 8.85 8.82
N GLN A 34 3.16 9.76 8.83
CA GLN A 34 2.92 11.17 8.50
C GLN A 34 2.39 11.34 7.08
N ARG A 35 2.98 10.65 6.10
CA ARG A 35 2.52 10.66 4.70
C ARG A 35 1.13 10.05 4.55
N SER A 36 0.84 9.00 5.30
CA SER A 36 -0.49 8.36 5.33
C SER A 36 -1.56 9.31 5.89
N ILE A 37 -1.30 9.98 7.01
CA ILE A 37 -2.22 10.95 7.61
C ILE A 37 -2.48 12.12 6.64
N PHE A 38 -1.43 12.64 6.00
CA PHE A 38 -1.57 13.69 5.00
C PHE A 38 -2.52 13.27 3.86
N LEU A 39 -2.33 12.06 3.34
CA LEU A 39 -3.16 11.53 2.26
C LEU A 39 -4.61 11.23 2.71
N ALA A 40 -4.79 10.79 3.95
CA ALA A 40 -6.10 10.57 4.56
C ALA A 40 -6.97 11.84 4.57
N VAL A 41 -6.37 13.00 4.81
CA VAL A 41 -7.08 14.30 4.77
C VAL A 41 -7.65 14.56 3.38
N PHE A 42 -6.87 14.36 2.32
CA PHE A 42 -7.36 14.55 0.95
C PHE A 42 -8.44 13.53 0.57
N LEU A 43 -8.29 12.26 0.94
CA LEU A 43 -9.34 11.26 0.70
C LEU A 43 -10.64 11.57 1.45
N THR A 44 -10.54 12.09 2.67
CA THR A 44 -11.70 12.50 3.45
C THR A 44 -12.40 13.70 2.79
N LEU A 45 -11.62 14.64 2.25
CA LEU A 45 -12.14 15.77 1.49
C LEU A 45 -12.86 15.31 0.21
N THR A 46 -12.28 14.40 -0.56
CA THR A 46 -12.95 13.86 -1.77
C THR A 46 -14.20 13.08 -1.41
N LEU A 47 -14.19 12.30 -0.32
CA LEU A 47 -15.36 11.57 0.16
C LEU A 47 -16.48 12.52 0.60
N SER A 48 -16.12 13.61 1.29
CA SER A 48 -17.07 14.64 1.73
C SER A 48 -17.68 15.37 0.52
N GLY A 49 -16.84 15.76 -0.44
CA GLY A 49 -17.30 16.37 -1.70
C GLY A 49 -18.24 15.45 -2.48
N TYR A 50 -17.93 14.15 -2.53
CA TYR A 50 -18.80 13.13 -3.10
C TYR A 50 -20.12 13.00 -2.33
N GLY A 51 -20.10 12.99 -1.00
CA GLY A 51 -21.30 12.93 -0.17
C GLY A 51 -22.26 14.09 -0.40
N ILE A 52 -21.74 15.32 -0.49
CA ILE A 52 -22.54 16.52 -0.83
C ILE A 52 -23.18 16.35 -2.21
N LEU A 53 -22.41 15.86 -3.17
CA LEU A 53 -22.86 15.65 -4.54
C LEU A 53 -24.00 14.60 -4.61
N ILE A 54 -23.87 13.50 -3.87
CA ILE A 54 -24.91 12.48 -3.74
C ILE A 54 -26.15 13.01 -3.03
N SER A 55 -26.00 13.84 -1.99
CA SER A 55 -27.14 14.49 -1.34
C SER A 55 -27.93 15.35 -2.31
N ASN A 56 -27.25 16.07 -3.21
CA ASN A 56 -27.91 16.84 -4.26
C ASN A 56 -28.58 15.97 -5.32
N LEU A 57 -28.10 14.74 -5.54
CA LEU A 57 -28.70 13.79 -6.48
C LEU A 57 -30.04 13.26 -5.96
N PHE A 58 -30.13 12.99 -4.65
CA PHE A 58 -31.34 12.52 -3.98
C PHE A 58 -32.30 13.63 -3.56
N SER A 59 -31.84 14.88 -3.47
CA SER A 59 -32.70 16.03 -3.26
C SER A 59 -33.44 16.33 -4.57
N ASN A 60 -34.75 16.06 -4.62
CA ASN A 60 -35.66 16.25 -5.77
C ASN A 60 -35.76 17.70 -6.30
N ASN A 61 -34.83 18.60 -5.94
CA ASN A 61 -34.78 19.99 -6.38
C ASN A 61 -34.12 20.18 -7.76
N VAL A 62 -33.74 19.09 -8.43
CA VAL A 62 -32.96 19.13 -9.68
C VAL A 62 -33.84 18.68 -10.86
N PHE A 63 -34.72 19.55 -11.34
CA PHE A 63 -35.76 19.21 -12.34
C PHE A 63 -35.30 19.13 -13.82
N ILE A 64 -33.99 19.13 -14.12
CA ILE A 64 -33.48 19.18 -15.52
C ILE A 64 -32.49 18.04 -15.77
N GLU A 65 -32.68 17.28 -16.86
CA GLU A 65 -31.81 16.19 -17.32
C GLU A 65 -30.32 16.59 -17.45
N LEU A 66 -30.06 17.82 -17.90
CA LEU A 66 -28.72 18.40 -17.98
C LEU A 66 -28.01 18.43 -16.61
N ASN A 67 -28.74 18.71 -15.53
CA ASN A 67 -28.17 18.75 -14.19
C ASN A 67 -27.77 17.36 -13.71
N TYR A 68 -28.55 16.30 -14.02
CA TYR A 68 -28.17 14.93 -13.70
C TYR A 68 -26.89 14.50 -14.42
N LYS A 69 -26.76 14.84 -15.72
CA LYS A 69 -25.52 14.56 -16.48
C LYS A 69 -24.31 15.25 -15.87
N ILE A 70 -24.43 16.53 -15.52
CA ILE A 70 -23.36 17.29 -14.86
C ILE A 70 -23.01 16.64 -13.51
N LEU A 71 -24.02 16.21 -12.74
CA LEU A 71 -23.82 15.61 -11.43
C LEU A 71 -23.10 14.25 -11.52
N HIS A 72 -23.53 13.34 -12.40
CA HIS A 72 -22.84 12.08 -12.63
C HIS A 72 -21.43 12.29 -13.21
N GLY A 73 -21.23 13.27 -14.10
CA GLY A 73 -19.92 13.63 -14.61
C GLY A 73 -18.97 14.17 -13.52
N ALA A 74 -19.47 15.03 -12.64
CA ALA A 74 -18.72 15.55 -11.51
C ALA A 74 -18.41 14.45 -10.46
N ALA A 75 -19.35 13.55 -10.20
CA ALA A 75 -19.13 12.37 -9.35
C ALA A 75 -18.01 11.47 -9.92
N PHE A 76 -18.02 11.25 -11.23
CA PHE A 76 -16.98 10.50 -11.92
C PHE A 76 -15.61 11.18 -11.80
N ALA A 77 -15.54 12.50 -11.98
CA ALA A 77 -14.30 13.26 -11.82
C ALA A 77 -13.74 13.18 -10.39
N ILE A 78 -14.59 13.33 -9.37
CA ILE A 78 -14.20 13.15 -7.96
C ILE A 78 -13.76 11.70 -7.71
N GLY A 79 -14.45 10.73 -8.33
CA GLY A 79 -14.10 9.32 -8.28
C GLY A 79 -12.68 9.05 -8.79
N LEU A 80 -12.32 9.60 -9.95
CA LEU A 80 -10.96 9.49 -10.52
C LEU A 80 -9.90 10.11 -9.61
N LEU A 81 -10.20 11.26 -9.01
CA LEU A 81 -9.31 11.88 -8.04
C LEU A 81 -9.09 10.99 -6.81
N GLY A 82 -10.17 10.48 -6.21
CA GLY A 82 -10.12 9.58 -5.06
C GLY A 82 -9.39 8.26 -5.37
N PHE A 83 -9.62 7.70 -6.56
CA PHE A 83 -8.91 6.52 -7.05
C PHE A 83 -7.41 6.76 -7.15
N THR A 84 -7.01 7.88 -7.77
CA THR A 84 -5.60 8.26 -7.93
C THR A 84 -4.89 8.42 -6.58
N LEU A 85 -5.52 9.12 -5.65
CA LEU A 85 -5.01 9.28 -4.29
C LEU A 85 -4.88 7.92 -3.57
N SER A 86 -5.81 7.00 -3.79
CA SER A 86 -5.77 5.64 -3.22
C SER A 86 -4.63 4.80 -3.80
N VAL A 87 -4.38 4.88 -5.10
CA VAL A 87 -3.22 4.20 -5.73
C VAL A 87 -1.91 4.74 -5.14
N ILE A 88 -1.78 6.06 -5.04
CA ILE A 88 -0.61 6.70 -4.43
C ILE A 88 -0.41 6.19 -3.00
N TRP A 89 -1.49 6.04 -2.22
CA TRP A 89 -1.44 5.50 -0.87
C TRP A 89 -0.82 4.10 -0.84
N VAL A 90 -1.36 3.18 -1.64
CA VAL A 90 -0.91 1.78 -1.65
C VAL A 90 0.56 1.70 -2.07
N LEU A 91 0.97 2.44 -3.10
CA LEU A 91 2.35 2.46 -3.58
C LEU A 91 3.31 3.02 -2.53
N MET A 92 2.96 4.14 -1.92
CA MET A 92 3.75 4.77 -0.86
C MET A 92 3.91 3.82 0.34
N ALA A 93 2.83 3.19 0.79
CA ALA A 93 2.87 2.25 1.91
C ALA A 93 3.73 0.99 1.60
N LYS A 94 3.65 0.46 0.38
CA LYS A 94 4.50 -0.67 -0.06
C LYS A 94 5.97 -0.26 -0.18
N GLY A 95 6.27 0.92 -0.71
CA GLY A 95 7.63 1.44 -0.82
C GLY A 95 8.30 1.64 0.53
N SER A 96 7.60 2.26 1.48
CA SER A 96 8.08 2.43 2.84
C SER A 96 8.24 1.11 3.60
N LYS A 97 7.37 0.12 3.35
CA LYS A 97 7.55 -1.25 3.88
C LYS A 97 8.83 -1.90 3.35
N ALA A 98 9.14 -1.75 2.07
CA ALA A 98 10.36 -2.31 1.48
C ALA A 98 11.62 -1.70 2.12
N TRP A 99 11.66 -0.37 2.28
CA TRP A 99 12.78 0.29 2.97
C TRP A 99 12.91 -0.11 4.44
N TYR A 100 11.78 -0.24 5.15
CA TYR A 100 11.77 -0.77 6.51
C TYR A 100 12.41 -2.17 6.58
N GLU A 101 12.07 -3.08 5.65
CA GLU A 101 12.64 -4.43 5.59
C GLU A 101 14.14 -4.41 5.27
N VAL A 102 14.59 -3.53 4.38
CA VAL A 102 16.02 -3.32 4.09
C VAL A 102 16.76 -2.88 5.35
N TYR A 103 16.24 -1.91 6.11
CA TYR A 103 16.87 -1.50 7.36
C TYR A 103 16.83 -2.58 8.43
N ALA A 104 15.71 -3.30 8.57
CA ALA A 104 15.60 -4.41 9.52
C ALA A 104 16.61 -5.52 9.22
N LYS A 105 16.81 -5.85 7.94
CA LYS A 105 17.82 -6.82 7.52
C LYS A 105 19.25 -6.30 7.74
N ALA A 106 19.53 -5.05 7.40
CA ALA A 106 20.83 -4.44 7.63
C ALA A 106 21.20 -4.40 9.13
N ILE A 107 20.22 -4.13 10.01
CA ILE A 107 20.40 -4.20 11.46
C ILE A 107 20.71 -5.64 11.89
N SER A 108 19.91 -6.60 11.46
CA SER A 108 20.08 -8.02 11.81
C SER A 108 21.46 -8.55 11.39
N ASP A 109 21.90 -8.25 10.16
CA ASP A 109 23.22 -8.66 9.65
C ASP A 109 24.35 -7.98 10.43
N PHE A 110 24.22 -6.67 10.72
CA PHE A 110 25.23 -5.92 11.48
C PHE A 110 25.35 -6.40 12.91
N GLU A 111 24.22 -6.66 13.58
CA GLU A 111 24.20 -7.19 14.94
C GLU A 111 24.78 -8.60 15.01
N GLU A 112 24.52 -9.45 14.01
CA GLU A 112 25.09 -10.80 13.94
C GLU A 112 26.61 -10.78 13.72
N GLU A 113 27.10 -9.92 12.82
CA GLU A 113 28.52 -9.77 12.51
C GLU A 113 29.32 -9.23 13.70
N PHE A 114 28.81 -8.21 14.38
CA PHE A 114 29.53 -7.49 15.45
C PHE A 114 29.04 -7.82 16.88
N LYS A 115 28.29 -8.92 17.06
CA LYS A 115 27.69 -9.28 18.37
C LYS A 115 28.70 -9.34 19.51
N HIS A 116 29.91 -9.82 19.23
CA HIS A 116 30.96 -10.01 20.24
C HIS A 116 31.62 -8.68 20.63
N GLU A 117 31.81 -7.77 19.68
CA GLU A 117 32.36 -6.44 19.91
C GLU A 117 31.35 -5.52 20.62
N LEU A 118 30.07 -5.61 20.23
CA LEU A 118 28.99 -4.83 20.82
C LEU A 118 28.55 -5.36 22.18
N GLY A 119 28.73 -6.67 22.42
CA GLY A 119 28.30 -7.35 23.65
C GLY A 119 26.78 -7.55 23.70
N ILE A 120 26.13 -7.76 22.56
CA ILE A 120 24.68 -7.96 22.45
C ILE A 120 24.36 -9.43 22.76
N PRO A 121 23.54 -9.72 23.78
CA PRO A 121 23.07 -11.07 24.03
C PRO A 121 22.24 -11.62 22.86
N GLN A 122 22.38 -12.92 22.58
CA GLN A 122 21.71 -13.60 21.47
C GLN A 122 20.19 -13.39 21.44
N ILE A 123 19.56 -13.28 22.62
CA ILE A 123 18.11 -13.08 22.79
C ILE A 123 17.61 -11.71 22.33
N TYR A 124 18.49 -10.71 22.22
CA TYR A 124 18.14 -9.35 21.80
C TYR A 124 18.49 -9.06 20.34
N LEU A 125 19.02 -10.06 19.62
CA LEU A 125 19.32 -9.92 18.20
C LEU A 125 18.03 -9.76 17.38
N MET A 126 17.97 -8.71 16.58
CA MET A 126 16.88 -8.44 15.67
C MET A 126 16.64 -9.64 14.75
N GLY A 127 15.41 -10.16 14.72
CA GLY A 127 15.01 -11.28 13.85
C GLY A 127 15.35 -12.69 14.38
N LYS A 128 15.97 -12.83 15.55
CA LYS A 128 16.24 -14.14 16.20
C LYS A 128 15.32 -14.43 17.39
N VAL A 129 14.17 -13.77 17.48
CA VAL A 129 13.17 -14.03 18.54
C VAL A 129 12.51 -15.42 18.37
N ASP A 130 12.66 -16.07 17.21
CA ASP A 130 12.18 -17.44 16.94
C ASP A 130 12.86 -18.51 17.81
N PHE A 131 14.01 -18.24 18.44
CA PHE A 131 14.68 -19.20 19.30
C PHE A 131 13.99 -19.40 20.67
N LEU A 132 13.11 -18.48 21.07
CA LEU A 132 12.32 -18.66 22.29
C LEU A 132 11.04 -19.47 22.05
N ASP A 133 10.55 -19.55 20.81
CA ASP A 133 9.28 -20.23 20.51
C ASP A 133 9.40 -21.77 20.55
N LYS A 134 10.60 -22.32 20.29
CA LYS A 134 10.86 -23.77 20.37
C LYS A 134 11.16 -24.29 21.77
N ASP A 135 11.71 -23.43 22.64
CA ASP A 135 12.12 -23.82 24.00
C ASP A 135 11.07 -23.39 25.06
N MET A 136 10.13 -22.50 24.72
CA MET A 136 9.01 -22.08 25.58
C MET A 136 7.70 -22.84 25.34
N GLU A 137 7.69 -23.93 24.58
CA GLU A 137 6.56 -24.88 24.52
C GLU A 137 6.42 -25.70 25.83
N LYS A 138 7.29 -25.48 26.81
CA LYS A 138 7.17 -26.00 28.18
C LYS A 138 7.37 -24.90 29.20
N LYS A 139 6.32 -24.17 29.49
CA LYS A 139 5.95 -23.76 30.86
C LYS A 139 4.61 -23.05 30.80
N ASP A 140 3.61 -23.83 31.12
CA ASP A 140 2.33 -23.32 31.58
C ASP A 140 2.57 -22.62 32.93
N ASP A 141 1.64 -21.73 33.25
CA ASP A 141 1.44 -21.04 34.51
C ASP A 141 2.15 -19.67 34.56
N ASP A 142 1.35 -18.63 34.27
CA ASP A 142 1.53 -17.24 34.72
C ASP A 142 2.30 -16.27 33.80
N GLY A 143 1.67 -15.94 32.66
CA GLY A 143 1.68 -14.55 32.16
C GLY A 143 2.70 -14.17 31.08
N PHE A 144 2.29 -14.26 29.82
CA PHE A 144 2.14 -13.12 28.89
C PHE A 144 1.57 -13.65 27.56
N TYR A 145 0.45 -13.06 27.13
CA TYR A 145 -0.55 -13.64 26.24
C TYR A 145 -0.20 -13.58 24.74
N CYS A 146 -0.51 -14.66 24.01
CA CYS A 146 -1.00 -14.68 22.61
C CYS A 146 -1.83 -15.97 22.39
N ASN A 147 -3.07 -15.98 22.87
CA ASN A 147 -3.95 -17.14 22.78
C ASN A 147 -4.60 -17.23 21.39
N LYS A 148 -4.11 -18.16 20.55
CA LYS A 148 -4.62 -18.45 19.20
C LYS A 148 -6.06 -18.96 19.23
N LYS A 149 -7.01 -18.04 19.00
CA LYS A 149 -8.38 -18.33 18.54
C LYS A 149 -8.79 -17.23 17.58
N ILE A 150 -9.54 -17.58 16.53
CA ILE A 150 -10.07 -16.64 15.51
C ILE A 150 -10.94 -15.52 16.13
N SER A 151 -11.46 -15.72 17.35
CA SER A 151 -12.20 -14.71 18.12
C SER A 151 -11.31 -13.77 18.96
N ASN A 152 -10.01 -14.06 19.08
CA ASN A 152 -9.04 -13.16 19.67
C ASN A 152 -8.40 -12.40 18.52
N ILE A 153 -8.78 -11.13 18.37
CA ILE A 153 -8.05 -10.20 17.51
C ILE A 153 -6.68 -10.04 18.17
N ASP A 154 -5.71 -10.85 17.75
CA ASP A 154 -4.32 -10.79 18.23
C ASP A 154 -3.71 -9.46 17.79
N SER A 155 -3.94 -8.43 18.59
CA SER A 155 -3.55 -7.04 18.34
C SER A 155 -2.03 -6.86 18.20
N GLY A 156 -1.22 -7.84 18.64
CA GLY A 156 0.24 -7.84 18.53
C GLY A 156 0.79 -8.30 17.17
N ALA A 157 -0.01 -8.97 16.32
CA ALA A 157 0.49 -9.58 15.07
C ALA A 157 0.39 -8.67 13.83
N TYR A 158 -0.28 -7.52 13.95
CA TYR A 158 -0.51 -6.63 12.81
C TYR A 158 0.62 -5.62 12.67
N SER A 159 1.42 -5.77 11.62
CA SER A 159 2.40 -4.75 11.27
C SER A 159 1.67 -3.46 10.87
N VAL A 160 2.07 -2.36 11.51
CA VAL A 160 1.65 -0.99 11.21
C VAL A 160 1.65 -0.70 9.69
N SER A 161 2.67 -1.19 8.96
CA SER A 161 2.77 -0.98 7.52
C SER A 161 1.73 -1.80 6.72
N LYS A 162 1.40 -3.03 7.15
CA LYS A 162 0.39 -3.88 6.52
C LYS A 162 -1.02 -3.30 6.68
N LEU A 163 -1.35 -2.78 7.87
CA LEU A 163 -2.61 -2.07 8.11
C LEU A 163 -2.73 -0.85 7.20
N ASN A 164 -1.64 -0.07 7.08
CA ASN A 164 -1.64 1.11 6.20
C ASN A 164 -1.86 0.75 4.72
N ILE A 165 -1.26 -0.36 4.25
CA ILE A 165 -1.51 -0.88 2.89
C ILE A 165 -2.97 -1.31 2.72
N LEU A 166 -3.53 -2.02 3.70
CA LEU A 166 -4.91 -2.49 3.68
C LEU A 166 -5.91 -1.33 3.58
N ILE A 167 -5.72 -0.26 4.35
CA ILE A 167 -6.57 0.94 4.29
C ILE A 167 -6.54 1.54 2.88
N GLY A 168 -5.37 1.65 2.25
CA GLY A 168 -5.25 2.11 0.87
C GLY A 168 -6.03 1.25 -0.12
N TRP A 169 -6.04 -0.08 0.04
CA TRP A 169 -6.84 -0.99 -0.79
C TRP A 169 -8.34 -0.82 -0.60
N VAL A 170 -8.80 -0.62 0.65
CA VAL A 170 -10.22 -0.37 0.93
C VAL A 170 -10.69 0.85 0.15
N PHE A 171 -9.99 1.98 0.25
CA PHE A 171 -10.33 3.18 -0.51
C PHE A 171 -10.25 2.98 -2.02
N LEU A 172 -9.25 2.25 -2.51
CA LEU A 172 -9.11 1.96 -3.93
C LEU A 172 -10.33 1.21 -4.49
N ILE A 173 -10.81 0.21 -3.75
CA ILE A 173 -12.01 -0.56 -4.12
C ILE A 173 -13.24 0.36 -4.06
N THR A 174 -13.41 1.13 -2.97
CA THR A 174 -14.54 2.06 -2.83
C THR A 174 -14.63 3.03 -4.00
N TRP A 175 -13.53 3.69 -4.36
CA TRP A 175 -13.53 4.64 -5.48
C TRP A 175 -13.71 3.97 -6.83
N SER A 176 -13.21 2.74 -7.00
CA SER A 176 -13.47 1.94 -8.22
C SER A 176 -14.96 1.69 -8.42
N VAL A 177 -15.69 1.34 -7.35
CA VAL A 177 -17.14 1.13 -7.38
C VAL A 177 -17.86 2.44 -7.74
N VAL A 178 -17.52 3.56 -7.08
CA VAL A 178 -18.09 4.88 -7.38
C VAL A 178 -17.92 5.25 -8.85
N ILE A 179 -16.72 5.07 -9.40
CA ILE A 179 -16.43 5.35 -10.81
C ILE A 179 -17.32 4.50 -11.73
N ILE A 180 -17.39 3.19 -11.49
CA ILE A 180 -18.17 2.27 -12.34
C ILE A 180 -19.66 2.63 -12.32
N LEU A 181 -20.22 2.93 -11.14
CA LEU A 181 -21.63 3.31 -10.99
C LEU A 181 -21.95 4.62 -11.69
N HIS A 182 -21.15 5.68 -11.49
CA HIS A 182 -21.45 6.98 -12.12
C HIS A 182 -21.13 7.00 -13.62
N LEU A 183 -20.11 6.26 -14.06
CA LEU A 183 -19.82 6.11 -15.48
C LEU A 183 -20.94 5.36 -16.20
N SER A 184 -21.41 4.25 -15.66
CA SER A 184 -22.53 3.50 -16.26
C SER A 184 -23.81 4.33 -16.32
N ALA A 185 -24.15 5.06 -15.24
CA ALA A 185 -25.29 5.96 -15.22
C ALA A 185 -25.15 7.12 -16.23
N PHE A 186 -23.97 7.72 -16.33
CA PHE A 186 -23.69 8.78 -17.30
C PHE A 186 -23.83 8.28 -18.75
N MET A 187 -23.29 7.09 -19.04
CA MET A 187 -23.42 6.46 -20.37
C MET A 187 -24.86 6.09 -20.70
N ALA A 188 -25.65 5.61 -19.72
CA ALA A 188 -27.07 5.34 -19.91
C ALA A 188 -27.85 6.62 -20.26
N LEU A 189 -27.61 7.73 -19.54
CA LEU A 189 -28.23 9.03 -19.83
C LEU A 189 -27.84 9.58 -21.21
N LEU A 190 -26.58 9.40 -21.62
CA LEU A 190 -26.14 9.77 -22.97
C LEU A 190 -26.85 8.94 -24.03
N LEU A 191 -26.99 7.63 -23.81
CA LEU A 191 -27.68 6.75 -24.75
C LEU A 191 -29.19 6.96 -24.79
N GLU A 192 -29.84 7.41 -23.72
CA GLU A 192 -31.26 7.75 -23.74
C GLU A 192 -31.51 8.97 -24.64
N SER A 193 -30.66 10.00 -24.53
CA SER A 193 -30.68 11.14 -25.46
C SER A 193 -30.36 10.72 -26.89
N TRP A 194 -29.41 9.80 -27.07
CA TRP A 194 -29.04 9.27 -28.39
C TRP A 194 -30.11 8.34 -28.97
N SER A 195 -30.83 7.61 -28.13
CA SER A 195 -31.95 6.75 -28.51
C SER A 195 -33.13 7.59 -28.96
N CYS A 196 -33.43 8.73 -28.33
CA CYS A 196 -34.39 9.69 -28.88
C CYS A 196 -33.99 10.20 -30.28
N PHE A 197 -32.70 10.46 -30.49
CA PHE A 197 -32.16 10.84 -31.80
C PHE A 197 -32.20 9.69 -32.83
N TYR A 198 -31.94 8.45 -32.42
CA TYR A 198 -31.93 7.27 -33.29
C TYR A 198 -33.30 6.61 -33.50
N LEU A 199 -34.26 6.76 -32.58
CA LEU A 199 -35.68 6.41 -32.81
C LEU A 199 -36.24 7.24 -33.98
N SER A 200 -35.65 8.42 -34.25
CA SER A 200 -35.90 9.21 -35.45
C SER A 200 -35.28 8.62 -36.72
N ILE A 201 -34.38 7.61 -36.64
CA ILE A 201 -33.61 7.07 -37.78
C ILE A 201 -33.72 5.53 -37.99
N CYS A 202 -33.82 4.64 -36.98
CA CYS A 202 -34.17 3.20 -37.14
C CYS A 202 -34.24 2.38 -35.83
N GLN A 203 -35.02 1.28 -35.81
CA GLN A 203 -35.27 0.36 -34.69
C GLN A 203 -34.19 -0.73 -34.51
N ASN A 204 -33.30 -0.61 -33.50
CA ASN A 204 -32.91 -1.71 -32.58
C ASN A 204 -31.97 -1.22 -31.47
N ASN A 205 -32.53 -0.80 -30.33
CA ASN A 205 -31.78 -0.08 -29.29
C ASN A 205 -30.91 -0.98 -28.39
N TYR A 206 -31.33 -2.22 -28.12
CA TYR A 206 -30.71 -3.07 -27.08
C TYR A 206 -29.26 -3.48 -27.37
N VAL A 207 -28.91 -3.76 -28.62
CA VAL A 207 -27.55 -4.20 -29.00
C VAL A 207 -26.53 -3.07 -28.83
N LEU A 208 -26.93 -1.83 -29.10
CA LEU A 208 -26.08 -0.65 -28.95
C LEU A 208 -25.77 -0.33 -27.48
N TYR A 209 -26.72 -0.55 -26.57
CA TYR A 209 -26.49 -0.43 -25.12
C TYR A 209 -25.38 -1.38 -24.65
N ILE A 210 -25.43 -2.65 -25.06
CA ILE A 210 -24.45 -3.66 -24.66
C ILE A 210 -23.06 -3.33 -25.20
N ILE A 211 -22.96 -2.89 -26.46
CA ILE A 211 -21.67 -2.55 -27.09
C ILE A 211 -21.05 -1.31 -26.45
N SER A 212 -21.82 -0.25 -26.19
CA SER A 212 -21.29 0.98 -25.58
C SER A 212 -20.84 0.78 -24.13
N ALA A 213 -21.59 0.02 -23.34
CA ALA A 213 -21.24 -0.32 -21.97
C ALA A 213 -19.96 -1.18 -21.90
N SER A 214 -19.82 -2.15 -22.82
CA SER A 214 -18.62 -2.98 -22.96
C SER A 214 -17.40 -2.13 -23.35
N LEU A 215 -17.55 -1.21 -24.30
CA LEU A 215 -16.46 -0.33 -24.76
C LEU A 215 -16.00 0.64 -23.66
N ALA A 216 -16.93 1.20 -22.89
CA ALA A 216 -16.61 2.05 -21.74
C ALA A 216 -15.88 1.27 -20.63
N GLY A 217 -16.30 0.03 -20.37
CA GLY A 217 -15.62 -0.87 -19.44
C GLY A 217 -14.20 -1.21 -19.87
N LEU A 218 -13.98 -1.48 -21.17
CA LEU A 218 -12.66 -1.75 -21.73
C LEU A 218 -11.75 -0.51 -21.68
N PHE A 219 -12.28 0.67 -22.03
CA PHE A 219 -11.53 1.92 -21.93
C PHE A 219 -11.13 2.23 -20.48
N PHE A 220 -12.01 1.94 -19.51
CA PHE A 220 -11.71 2.15 -18.09
C PHE A 220 -10.69 1.16 -17.54
N THR A 221 -10.80 -0.14 -17.87
CA THR A 221 -9.77 -1.12 -17.50
C THR A 221 -8.43 -0.76 -18.11
N PHE A 222 -8.41 -0.22 -19.34
CA PHE A 222 -7.20 0.30 -19.97
C PHE A 222 -6.63 1.53 -19.26
N ILE A 223 -7.45 2.52 -18.89
CA ILE A 223 -6.99 3.69 -18.12
C ILE A 223 -6.49 3.31 -16.74
N SER A 224 -7.22 2.44 -16.02
CA SER A 224 -6.82 1.95 -14.70
C SER A 224 -5.51 1.17 -14.77
N LEU A 225 -5.36 0.30 -15.77
CA LEU A 225 -4.11 -0.43 -16.02
C LEU A 225 -2.98 0.54 -16.38
N PHE A 226 -3.23 1.51 -17.26
CA PHE A 226 -2.25 2.51 -17.67
C PHE A 226 -1.78 3.37 -16.49
N ILE A 227 -2.70 3.86 -15.67
CA ILE A 227 -2.38 4.62 -14.44
C ILE A 227 -1.58 3.74 -13.48
N THR A 228 -2.00 2.50 -13.26
CA THR A 228 -1.31 1.58 -12.35
C THR A 228 0.10 1.25 -12.85
N VAL A 229 0.27 0.99 -14.14
CA VAL A 229 1.57 0.72 -14.76
C VAL A 229 2.47 1.95 -14.68
N ARG A 230 1.97 3.13 -15.07
CA ARG A 230 2.75 4.37 -15.05
C ARG A 230 3.16 4.77 -13.63
N LEU A 231 2.24 4.69 -12.68
CA LEU A 231 2.55 4.96 -11.26
C LEU A 231 3.50 3.91 -10.69
N LYS A 232 3.38 2.64 -11.05
CA LYS A 232 4.35 1.60 -10.66
C LYS A 232 5.74 1.88 -11.24
N THR A 233 5.84 2.29 -12.51
CA THR A 233 7.12 2.63 -13.13
C THR A 233 7.75 3.89 -12.52
N LEU A 234 6.94 4.88 -12.14
CA LEU A 234 7.41 6.14 -11.54
C LEU A 234 7.78 5.98 -10.06
N SER A 235 7.10 5.11 -9.33
CA SER A 235 7.35 4.86 -7.91
C SER A 235 8.43 3.81 -7.64
N ALA A 236 8.84 3.06 -8.67
CA ALA A 236 9.93 2.09 -8.53
C ALA A 236 11.25 2.83 -8.25
N SER A 237 11.84 2.53 -7.09
CA SER A 237 13.17 3.01 -6.75
C SER A 237 14.22 2.15 -7.49
N ASN A 238 15.03 2.79 -8.33
CA ASN A 238 16.18 2.14 -8.98
C ASN A 238 17.10 1.46 -7.95
N TYR A 239 17.22 2.04 -6.75
CA TYR A 239 18.02 1.48 -5.67
C TYR A 239 17.44 0.20 -5.07
N LEU A 240 16.11 0.09 -4.96
CA LEU A 240 15.47 -1.13 -4.46
C LEU A 240 15.53 -2.25 -5.52
N MET A 241 15.38 -1.91 -6.81
CA MET A 241 15.58 -2.87 -7.89
C MET A 241 17.01 -3.40 -7.93
N ASP A 242 18.00 -2.52 -7.76
CA ASP A 242 19.41 -2.91 -7.70
C ASP A 242 19.76 -3.69 -6.42
N PHE A 243 19.07 -3.42 -5.30
CA PHE A 243 19.19 -4.21 -4.07
C PHE A 243 18.63 -5.63 -4.24
N ASP A 244 17.42 -5.78 -4.79
CA ASP A 244 16.81 -7.08 -5.09
C ASP A 244 17.67 -7.87 -6.09
N TYR A 245 18.17 -7.21 -7.14
CA TYR A 245 19.10 -7.79 -8.10
C TYR A 245 20.39 -8.28 -7.42
N ARG A 246 20.99 -7.49 -6.51
CA ARG A 246 22.18 -7.91 -5.75
C ARG A 246 21.89 -9.06 -4.79
N LYS A 247 20.71 -9.08 -4.18
CA LYS A 247 20.28 -10.16 -3.29
C LYS A 247 20.11 -11.47 -4.05
N GLU A 248 19.39 -11.47 -5.17
CA GLU A 248 19.17 -12.66 -6.00
C GLU A 248 20.50 -13.25 -6.51
N ASN A 249 21.43 -12.38 -6.93
CA ASN A 249 22.76 -12.82 -7.33
C ASN A 249 23.56 -13.42 -6.16
N ARG A 250 23.51 -12.80 -4.96
CA ARG A 250 24.18 -13.35 -3.76
C ARG A 250 23.66 -14.75 -3.43
N GLU A 251 22.33 -14.93 -3.41
CA GLU A 251 21.71 -16.24 -3.15
C GLU A 251 22.11 -17.29 -4.19
N LYS A 252 22.18 -16.89 -5.47
CA LYS A 252 22.67 -17.75 -6.55
C LYS A 252 24.13 -18.19 -6.34
N TYR A 253 25.01 -17.28 -5.92
CA TYR A 253 26.40 -17.62 -5.59
C TYR A 253 26.52 -18.54 -4.36
N GLU A 254 25.71 -18.33 -3.32
CA GLU A 254 25.67 -19.19 -2.14
C GLU A 254 25.13 -20.60 -2.44
N GLN A 255 24.18 -20.73 -3.37
CA GLN A 255 23.70 -22.03 -3.84
C GLN A 255 24.77 -22.75 -4.67
N LEU A 256 25.44 -22.05 -5.59
CA LEU A 256 26.51 -22.64 -6.40
C LEU A 256 27.68 -23.12 -5.54
N THR A 257 28.05 -22.37 -4.50
CA THR A 257 29.12 -22.76 -3.57
C THR A 257 28.74 -23.94 -2.66
N LYS A 258 27.45 -24.18 -2.42
CA LYS A 258 26.96 -25.38 -1.73
C LYS A 258 26.95 -26.63 -2.62
N ILE A 259 26.82 -26.48 -3.94
CA ILE A 259 26.85 -27.59 -4.91
C ILE A 259 28.28 -28.07 -5.20
N ILE A 260 29.27 -27.20 -5.01
CA ILE A 260 30.70 -27.47 -5.29
C ILE A 260 31.42 -28.10 -4.06
N LYS A 261 30.73 -28.28 -2.93
CA LYS A 261 31.22 -29.01 -1.74
C LYS A 261 30.61 -30.40 -1.67
#